data_AF-A0A1G1HHF3-F1
#
_entry.id   AF-A0A1G1HHF3-F1
#
_cell.length_a   1.000
_cell.length_b   1.000
_cell.length_c   1.000
_cell.angle_alpha   90.00
_cell.angle_beta   90.00
_cell.angle_gamma   90.00
#
_symmetry.space_group_name_H-M   'P 1'
#
loop_
_entity.id
_entity.type
_entity.pdbx_description
1 polymer ?
#
loop_
_entity_poly.entity_id
_entity_poly.type
_entity_poly.pdbx_seq_one_letter_code
_entity_poly.pdbx_strand_id
1 'polypeptide(L)'
;MNVVDTPSLCNFIVPSVIRQGPLTIAVSTSGVSPALSKSIRKELEKLYGPEFAKYLRLLEKIRKKAMEGIQDKKQRTEFLGGLASQEMVKMLRQKGYAKVMMKIARSKVR
;
A
#
# COMPACT_ATOMS: atom_id res chain seq x y z
N MET A 1 35.83 -2.69 -7.28
CA MET A 1 36.02 -1.39 -6.61
C MET A 1 34.86 -0.49 -6.98
N ASN A 2 34.11 0.01 -6.01
CA ASN A 2 33.10 1.04 -6.24
C ASN A 2 33.67 2.36 -5.71
N VAL A 3 33.95 3.28 -6.63
CA VAL A 3 34.47 4.61 -6.34
C VAL A 3 33.29 5.46 -5.85
N VAL A 4 33.27 5.73 -4.56
CA VAL A 4 32.37 6.71 -3.93
C VAL A 4 33.18 7.98 -3.76
N ASP A 5 33.40 8.74 -4.83
CA ASP A 5 34.05 10.06 -4.74
C ASP A 5 33.75 10.93 -5.98
N THR A 6 32.49 11.34 -6.13
CA THR A 6 32.13 12.58 -6.84
C THR A 6 30.88 13.21 -6.21
N PRO A 7 31.01 14.00 -5.13
CA PRO A 7 29.87 14.62 -4.44
C PRO A 7 29.22 15.78 -5.21
N SER A 8 29.85 16.28 -6.28
CA SER A 8 29.44 17.50 -7.00
C SER A 8 28.37 17.31 -8.08
N LEU A 9 27.91 16.08 -8.33
CA LEU A 9 26.85 15.75 -9.30
C LEU A 9 25.72 14.89 -8.70
N CYS A 10 25.69 14.75 -7.37
CA CYS A 10 24.65 13.95 -6.70
C CYS A 10 23.36 14.75 -6.54
N ASN A 11 22.54 14.82 -7.58
CA ASN A 11 21.09 15.10 -7.47
C ASN A 11 20.30 13.89 -6.95
N PHE A 12 20.95 12.86 -6.39
CA PHE A 12 20.28 11.64 -5.95
C PHE A 12 19.79 11.76 -4.51
N ILE A 13 18.51 12.08 -4.37
CA ILE A 13 17.82 12.08 -3.08
C ILE A 13 17.36 10.65 -2.78
N VAL A 14 17.97 10.00 -1.80
CA VAL A 14 17.50 8.70 -1.30
C VAL A 14 16.29 8.95 -0.40
N PRO A 15 15.07 8.51 -0.77
CA PRO A 15 13.89 8.73 0.05
C PRO A 15 13.91 7.87 1.30
N SER A 16 13.14 8.29 2.31
CA SER A 16 12.81 7.47 3.47
C SER A 16 11.73 6.45 3.10
N VAL A 17 12.06 5.16 3.12
CA VAL A 17 11.16 4.09 2.62
C VAL A 17 10.61 3.21 3.74
N ILE A 18 9.33 2.86 3.64
CA ILE A 18 8.63 1.83 4.43
C ILE A 18 8.35 0.65 3.51
N ARG A 19 8.58 -0.57 3.99
CA ARG A 19 8.22 -1.81 3.29
C ARG A 19 7.39 -2.69 4.22
N GLN A 20 6.16 -2.99 3.81
CA GLN A 20 5.22 -3.84 4.54
C GLN A 20 4.66 -4.90 3.60
N GLY A 21 5.41 -5.99 3.43
CA GLY A 21 5.15 -6.98 2.38
C GLY A 21 5.11 -6.32 0.99
N PRO A 22 4.02 -6.44 0.21
CA PRO A 22 3.90 -5.80 -1.09
C PRO A 22 3.66 -4.28 -1.03
N LEU A 23 3.40 -3.68 0.14
CA LEU A 23 3.26 -2.23 0.29
C LEU A 23 4.64 -1.57 0.37
N THR A 24 4.86 -0.57 -0.47
CA THR A 24 6.02 0.34 -0.37
C THR A 24 5.52 1.78 -0.29
N ILE A 25 6.03 2.54 0.67
CA ILE A 25 5.78 3.98 0.80
C ILE A 25 7.13 4.68 0.83
N ALA A 26 7.33 5.67 -0.04
CA ALA A 26 8.53 6.49 -0.09
C ALA A 26 8.20 7.93 0.27
N VAL A 27 8.96 8.49 1.21
CA VAL A 27 8.83 9.89 1.66
C VAL A 27 10.08 10.66 1.23
N SER A 28 9.88 11.78 0.55
CA SER A 28 10.96 12.67 0.11
C SER A 28 10.56 14.13 0.33
N THR A 29 11.50 14.94 0.80
CA THR A 29 11.39 16.40 0.87
C THR A 29 12.25 17.08 -0.19
N SER A 30 12.55 16.40 -1.30
CA SER A 30 13.45 16.92 -2.36
C SER A 30 14.81 17.40 -1.85
N GLY A 31 15.37 16.73 -0.83
CA GLY A 31 16.64 17.11 -0.20
C GLY A 31 16.55 18.24 0.83
N VAL A 32 15.40 18.94 0.96
CA VAL A 32 15.22 20.07 1.87
C VAL A 32 15.41 19.67 3.34
N SER A 33 14.84 18.55 3.77
CA SER A 33 14.97 18.07 5.15
C SER A 33 14.90 16.54 5.25
N PRO A 34 16.06 15.86 5.23
CA PRO A 34 16.15 14.42 5.50
C PRO A 34 15.57 14.04 6.88
N ALA A 35 15.73 14.92 7.87
CA ALA A 35 15.19 14.72 9.21
C ALA A 35 13.65 14.69 9.21
N LEU A 36 13.00 15.62 8.49
CA LEU A 36 11.54 15.62 8.36
C LEU A 36 11.05 14.39 7.59
N SER A 37 11.72 14.02 6.49
CA SER A 37 11.41 12.80 5.72
C SER A 37 11.43 11.56 6.63
N LYS A 38 12.42 11.45 7.53
CA LYS A 38 12.54 10.36 8.50
C LYS A 38 11.43 10.40 9.56
N SER A 39 11.01 11.58 10.01
CA SER A 39 9.93 11.75 10.99
C SER A 39 8.59 11.27 10.42
N ILE A 40 8.22 11.76 9.23
CA ILE A 40 6.99 11.34 8.52
C ILE A 40 7.00 9.83 8.26
N ARG A 41 8.14 9.28 7.83
CA ARG A 41 8.30 7.82 7.64
C ARG A 41 7.96 7.05 8.92
N LYS A 42 8.43 7.49 10.09
CA LYS A 42 8.14 6.84 11.37
C LYS A 42 6.67 6.92 11.76
N GLU A 43 5.98 8.01 11.42
CA GLU A 43 4.55 8.15 11.63
C GLU A 43 3.75 7.17 10.75
N LEU A 44 4.05 7.17 9.45
CA LEU A 44 3.40 6.30 8.48
C LEU A 44 3.67 4.81 8.77
N GLU A 45 4.85 4.45 9.28
CA GLU A 45 5.20 3.09 9.69
C GLU A 45 4.26 2.55 10.79
N LYS A 46 3.71 3.43 11.65
CA LYS A 46 2.70 3.07 12.65
C LYS A 46 1.29 2.98 12.05
N LEU A 47 0.98 3.81 11.05
CA LEU A 47 -0.34 3.88 10.42
C LEU A 47 -0.59 2.79 9.39
N TYR A 48 0.48 2.23 8.82
CA TYR A 48 0.45 1.16 7.82
C TYR A 48 1.15 -0.08 8.37
N GLY A 49 0.49 -0.75 9.31
CA GLY A 49 1.04 -1.94 9.98
C GLY A 49 1.01 -3.22 9.15
N PRO A 50 1.42 -4.35 9.74
CA PRO A 50 1.49 -5.66 9.08
C PRO A 50 0.15 -6.16 8.48
N GLU A 51 -0.98 -5.65 8.96
CA GLU A 51 -2.31 -5.95 8.43
C GLU A 51 -2.47 -5.52 6.97
N PHE A 52 -1.79 -4.46 6.53
CA PHE A 52 -1.80 -4.03 5.14
C PHE A 52 -1.09 -5.03 4.22
N ALA A 53 -0.04 -5.70 4.70
CA ALA A 53 0.63 -6.76 3.95
C ALA A 53 -0.32 -7.94 3.69
N LYS A 54 -1.08 -8.37 4.72
CA LYS A 54 -2.08 -9.43 4.59
C LYS A 54 -3.22 -9.00 3.67
N TYR A 55 -3.66 -7.75 3.79
CA TYR A 55 -4.75 -7.22 2.99
C TYR A 55 -4.39 -7.12 1.50
N LEU A 56 -3.21 -6.61 1.17
CA LEU A 56 -2.75 -6.53 -0.22
C LEU A 56 -2.61 -7.91 -0.87
N ARG A 57 -2.10 -8.92 -0.16
CA ARG A 57 -2.04 -10.31 -0.68
C ARG A 57 -3.43 -10.87 -0.98
N LEU A 58 -4.45 -10.52 -0.17
CA LEU A 58 -5.83 -10.87 -0.46
C LEU A 58 -6.33 -10.17 -1.72
N LEU A 59 -6.12 -8.85 -1.82
CA LEU A 59 -6.53 -8.07 -3.00
C LEU A 59 -5.86 -8.56 -4.28
N GLU A 60 -4.59 -8.98 -4.21
CA GLU A 60 -3.87 -9.59 -5.33
C GLU A 60 -4.58 -10.86 -5.84
N LYS A 61 -4.94 -11.77 -4.92
CA LYS A 61 -5.69 -13.00 -5.27
C LYS A 61 -7.06 -12.68 -5.86
N ILE A 62 -7.77 -11.68 -5.31
CA ILE A 62 -9.08 -11.27 -5.82
C ILE A 62 -8.94 -10.63 -7.20
N ARG A 63 -7.94 -9.78 -7.40
CA ARG A 63 -7.67 -9.12 -8.69
C ARG A 63 -7.43 -10.15 -9.79
N LYS A 64 -6.60 -11.17 -9.55
CA LYS A 64 -6.35 -12.25 -10.52
C LYS A 64 -7.66 -12.91 -10.97
N LYS A 65 -8.48 -13.35 -10.01
CA LYS A 65 -9.81 -13.94 -10.31
C LYS A 65 -10.76 -12.98 -11.01
N ALA A 66 -10.75 -11.69 -10.65
CA ALA A 66 -11.60 -10.68 -11.28
C ALA A 66 -11.17 -10.36 -12.72
N MET A 67 -9.87 -10.43 -13.03
CA MET A 67 -9.38 -10.26 -14.41
C MET A 67 -9.83 -11.40 -15.31
N GLU A 68 -9.92 -12.62 -14.79
CA GLU A 68 -10.35 -13.81 -15.51
C GLU A 68 -11.89 -13.92 -15.60
N GLY A 69 -12.60 -13.59 -14.52
CA GLY A 69 -14.04 -13.84 -14.40
C GLY A 69 -14.97 -12.68 -14.75
N ILE A 70 -14.48 -11.42 -14.75
CA ILE A 70 -15.31 -10.24 -15.06
C ILE A 70 -14.87 -9.66 -16.41
N GLN A 71 -15.68 -9.90 -17.45
CA GLN A 71 -15.41 -9.40 -18.80
C GLN A 71 -15.67 -7.89 -18.92
N ASP A 72 -16.73 -7.40 -18.29
CA ASP A 72 -17.07 -5.98 -18.31
C ASP A 72 -16.05 -5.15 -17.52
N LYS A 73 -15.37 -4.24 -18.21
CA LYS A 73 -14.31 -3.40 -17.63
C LYS A 73 -14.85 -2.45 -16.55
N LYS A 74 -16.06 -1.92 -16.72
CA LYS A 74 -16.67 -0.98 -15.77
C LYS A 74 -17.02 -1.71 -14.48
N GLN A 75 -17.72 -2.83 -14.57
CA GLN A 75 -18.06 -3.69 -13.42
C GLN A 75 -16.80 -4.16 -12.68
N ARG A 76 -15.75 -4.56 -13.41
CA ARG A 76 -14.48 -4.98 -12.81
C ARG A 76 -13.78 -3.85 -12.05
N THR A 77 -13.81 -2.65 -12.61
CA THR A 77 -13.21 -1.46 -11.98
C THR A 77 -13.98 -1.08 -10.71
N GLU A 78 -15.31 -1.09 -10.77
CA GLU A 78 -16.17 -0.82 -9.63
C GLU A 78 -15.99 -1.84 -8.51
N PHE A 79 -15.97 -3.14 -8.85
CA PHE A 79 -15.73 -4.22 -7.91
C PHE A 79 -14.37 -4.09 -7.20
N LEU A 80 -13.28 -3.90 -7.94
CA LEU A 80 -11.95 -3.75 -7.36
C LEU A 80 -11.81 -2.43 -6.58
N GLY A 81 -12.43 -1.35 -7.06
CA GLY A 81 -12.47 -0.06 -6.38
C GLY A 81 -13.19 -0.13 -5.03
N GLY A 82 -14.31 -0.87 -4.95
CA GLY A 82 -15.04 -1.08 -3.71
C GLY A 82 -14.20 -1.77 -2.62
N LEU A 83 -13.37 -2.74 -3.02
CA LEU A 83 -12.43 -3.41 -2.12
C LEU A 83 -11.27 -2.49 -1.68
N ALA A 84 -10.87 -1.53 -2.50
CA ALA A 84 -9.83 -0.57 -2.17
C ALA A 84 -10.36 0.74 -1.53
N SER A 85 -11.65 0.78 -1.16
CA SER A 85 -12.30 2.00 -0.67
C SER A 85 -11.79 2.46 0.69
N GLN A 86 -11.97 3.76 0.99
CA GLN A 86 -11.63 4.36 2.29
C GLN A 86 -12.36 3.67 3.45
N GLU A 87 -13.59 3.18 3.23
CA GLU A 87 -14.34 2.43 4.23
C GLU A 87 -13.61 1.14 4.62
N MET A 88 -13.08 0.41 3.63
CA MET A 88 -12.32 -0.82 3.84
C MET A 88 -10.99 -0.55 4.56
N VAL A 89 -10.29 0.53 4.19
CA VAL A 89 -9.05 0.95 4.87
C VAL A 89 -9.32 1.34 6.33
N LYS A 90 -10.38 2.12 6.59
CA LYS A 90 -10.80 2.49 7.95
C LYS A 90 -11.17 1.24 8.77
N MET A 91 -11.90 0.30 8.16
CA MET A 91 -12.23 -0.97 8.80
C MET A 91 -10.99 -1.80 9.12
N LEU A 92 -10.01 -1.87 8.20
CA LEU A 92 -8.76 -2.59 8.42
C LEU A 92 -8.02 -2.04 9.64
N ARG A 93 -7.91 -0.71 9.74
CA ARG A 93 -7.24 -0.03 10.86
C ARG A 93 -7.97 -0.23 12.19
N GLN A 94 -9.30 -0.11 12.20
CA GLN A 94 -10.08 -0.10 13.44
C GLN A 94 -10.48 -1.50 13.93
N LYS A 95 -10.76 -2.41 13.00
CA LYS A 95 -11.37 -3.73 13.28
C LYS A 95 -10.48 -4.90 12.89
N GLY A 96 -9.34 -4.63 12.26
CA GLY A 96 -8.36 -5.63 11.86
C GLY A 96 -8.75 -6.46 10.63
N TYR A 97 -7.78 -7.24 10.15
CA TYR A 97 -7.88 -8.04 8.94
C TYR A 97 -9.04 -9.05 8.94
N ALA A 98 -9.31 -9.70 10.08
CA ALA A 98 -10.36 -10.72 10.17
C ALA A 98 -11.75 -10.17 9.86
N LYS A 99 -12.08 -8.95 10.33
CA LYS A 99 -13.38 -8.32 10.07
C LYS A 99 -13.52 -7.90 8.61
N VAL A 100 -12.45 -7.40 8.00
CA VAL A 100 -12.42 -7.07 6.56
C VAL A 100 -12.64 -8.33 5.72
N MET A 101 -11.97 -9.43 6.06
CA MET A 101 -12.17 -10.74 5.41
C MET A 101 -13.62 -11.22 5.50
N MET A 102 -14.25 -11.12 6.68
CA MET A 102 -15.65 -11.48 6.84
C MET A 102 -16.59 -10.60 5.99
N LYS A 103 -16.32 -9.29 5.89
CA LYS A 103 -17.12 -8.38 5.05
C LYS A 103 -17.02 -8.79 3.57
N ILE A 104 -15.81 -9.04 3.07
CA ILE A 104 -15.59 -9.47 1.67
C ILE A 104 -16.27 -10.82 1.40
N ALA A 105 -16.18 -11.77 2.33
CA ALA A 105 -16.83 -13.07 2.18
C ALA A 105 -18.36 -12.95 2.10
N ARG A 106 -18.97 -12.06 2.90
CA ARG A 106 -20.41 -11.80 2.88
C ARG A 106 -20.87 -11.09 1.60
N SER A 107 -20.04 -10.21 1.03
CA SER A 107 -20.34 -9.53 -0.23
C SER A 107 -20.33 -10.45 -1.46
N LYS A 108 -19.77 -11.67 -1.36
CA LYS A 108 -19.82 -12.68 -2.43
C LYS A 108 -21.08 -13.55 -2.43
N VAL A 109 -22.04 -13.30 -1.55
CA VAL A 109 -23.29 -14.08 -1.41
C VAL A 109 -24.45 -13.43 -2.20
N ARG A 110 -24.16 -12.58 -3.17
CA ARG A 110 -25.16 -12.04 -4.12
C ARG A 110 -24.60 -12.02 -5.53
#